data_AF-A0A1T5EHQ6-F1
#
_entry.id   AF-A0A1T5EHQ6-F1
#
_cell.length_a   1.000
_cell.length_b   1.000
_cell.length_c   1.000
_cell.angle_alpha   90.00
_cell.angle_beta   90.00
_cell.angle_gamma   90.00
#
_symmetry.space_group_name_H-M   'P 1'
#
loop_
_entity.id
_entity.type
_entity.pdbx_description
1 polymer ?
#
loop_
_entity_poly.entity_id
_entity_poly.type
_entity_poly.pdbx_seq_one_letter_code
_entity_poly.pdbx_strand_id
1 'polypeptide(L)' 'MKIICPDHKGVVEVTGAPYISVKNVLIEDLVIECPVCEDEVMITGRFDYDESGQPSKIKQ' A
#
# COMPACT_ATOMS: atom_id res chain seq x y z
N MET A 1 -2.59 -8.32 0.21
CA MET A 1 -2.19 -7.15 1.04
C MET A 1 -2.92 -5.91 0.56
N LYS A 2 -3.06 -4.87 1.37
CA LYS A 2 -3.72 -3.61 0.96
C LYS A 2 -2.72 -2.47 1.00
N ILE A 3 -2.71 -1.59 0.00
CA ILE A 3 -1.83 -0.41 -0.03
C ILE A 3 -2.61 0.83 -0.44
N ILE A 4 -2.11 2.02 -0.07
CA ILE A 4 -2.74 3.29 -0.45
C ILE A 4 -2.08 3.76 -1.73
N CYS A 5 -2.85 3.90 -2.81
CA CYS A 5 -2.34 4.52 -4.02
C CYS A 5 -2.05 6.01 -3.77
N PRO A 6 -0.86 6.52 -4.16
CA PRO A 6 -0.47 7.90 -3.91
C PRO A 6 -1.34 8.93 -4.63
N ASP A 7 -1.88 8.62 -5.82
CA ASP A 7 -2.49 9.62 -6.69
C ASP A 7 -3.96 9.92 -6.32
N HIS A 8 -4.75 8.88 -6.02
CA HIS A 8 -6.18 9.03 -5.68
C HIS A 8 -6.51 8.67 -4.23
N LYS A 9 -5.50 8.33 -3.40
CA LYS A 9 -5.64 7.99 -1.97
C LYS A 9 -6.61 6.84 -1.67
N GLY A 10 -6.94 6.02 -2.67
CA GLY A 10 -7.76 4.82 -2.49
C GLY A 10 -6.93 3.65 -1.96
N VAL A 11 -7.61 2.70 -1.33
CA VAL A 11 -7.01 1.43 -0.90
C VAL A 11 -7.09 0.44 -2.06
N VAL A 12 -5.94 -0.06 -2.48
CA VAL A 12 -5.81 -1.09 -3.52
C VAL A 12 -5.45 -2.41 -2.87
N GLU A 13 -6.17 -3.47 -3.23
CA GLU A 13 -5.82 -4.83 -2.85
C GLU A 13 -4.82 -5.41 -3.84
N VAL A 14 -3.68 -5.86 -3.35
CA VAL A 14 -2.58 -6.43 -4.12
C VAL A 14 -2.41 -7.89 -3.76
N THR A 15 -2.26 -8.73 -4.77
CA THR A 15 -2.03 -10.17 -4.62
C THR A 15 -0.66 -10.40 -3.98
N GLY A 16 -0.63 -11.09 -2.83
CA GLY A 16 0.60 -11.30 -2.08
C GLY A 16 0.32 -11.66 -0.62
N ALA A 17 1.38 -11.96 0.14
CA ALA A 17 1.26 -12.28 1.56
C ALA A 17 0.57 -11.13 2.32
N PRO A 18 -0.43 -11.41 3.17
CA PRO A 18 -1.07 -10.37 3.97
C PRO A 18 -0.12 -9.88 5.06
N TYR A 19 0.10 -8.57 5.13
CA TYR A 19 0.71 -7.92 6.29
C TYR A 19 -0.41 -7.54 7.27
N ILE A 20 -0.39 -8.14 8.46
CA ILE A 20 -1.38 -7.92 9.52
C ILE A 20 -0.63 -7.63 10.80
N SER A 21 -1.00 -6.54 11.49
CA SER A 21 -0.35 -6.10 12.72
C SER A 21 1.16 -5.88 12.59
N VAL A 22 1.64 -5.54 11.39
CA VAL A 22 3.05 -5.25 11.10
C VAL A 22 3.24 -3.74 11.06
N LYS A 23 4.25 -3.25 11.79
CA LYS A 23 4.60 -1.82 11.80
C LYS A 23 5.87 -1.56 11.00
N ASN A 24 5.96 -0.35 10.46
CA ASN A 24 7.13 0.23 9.84
C ASN A 24 7.65 -0.56 8.62
N VAL A 25 6.72 -1.07 7.81
CA VAL A 25 7.01 -1.76 6.55
C VAL A 25 7.51 -0.75 5.54
N LEU A 26 8.74 -0.93 5.06
CA LEU A 26 9.30 -0.16 3.96
C LEU A 26 8.95 -0.84 2.63
N ILE A 27 8.30 -0.09 1.74
CA ILE A 27 8.04 -0.48 0.35
C ILE A 27 8.87 0.44 -0.53
N GLU A 28 9.74 -0.15 -1.36
CA GLU A 28 10.58 0.56 -2.33
C GLU A 28 10.19 0.09 -3.73
N ASP A 29 9.83 1.05 -4.59
CA ASP A 29 9.63 0.87 -6.03
C ASP A 29 8.62 -0.22 -6.43
N LEU A 30 7.55 -0.36 -5.65
CA LEU A 30 6.46 -1.28 -5.97
C LEU A 30 5.59 -0.71 -7.08
N VAL A 31 5.63 -1.31 -8.26
CA VAL A 31 4.73 -0.97 -9.37
C VAL A 31 3.49 -1.85 -9.30
N ILE A 32 2.31 -1.23 -9.29
CA ILE A 32 1.03 -1.93 -9.40
C ILE A 32 0.13 -1.23 -10.40
N GLU A 33 -0.73 -2.00 -11.05
CA GLU A 33 -1.86 -1.44 -11.81
C GLU A 33 -2.92 -0.99 -10.80
N CYS A 34 -3.25 0.30 -10.84
CA CYS A 34 -4.30 0.82 -9.99
C CYS A 34 -5.66 0.66 -10.66
N PRO A 35 -6.63 -0.05 -10.06
CA PRO A 35 -7.97 -0.23 -10.64
C PRO A 35 -8.80 1.07 -10.68
N VAL A 36 -8.34 2.14 -10.04
CA VAL A 36 -9.00 3.45 -10.05
C VAL A 36 -8.34 4.40 -11.06
N CYS A 37 -7.01 4.36 -11.21
CA CYS A 37 -6.32 5.16 -12.20
C CYS A 37 -6.40 4.57 -13.60
N GLU A 38 -6.66 3.25 -13.72
CA GLU A 38 -6.51 2.49 -14.97
C GLU A 38 -5.09 2.62 -15.56
N ASP A 39 -4.11 2.89 -14.69
CA ASP A 39 -2.71 3.15 -15.02
C ASP A 39 -1.78 2.46 -14.00
N GLU A 40 -0.53 2.26 -14.40
CA GLU A 40 0.54 1.78 -13.52
C GLU A 40 1.01 2.90 -12.59
N VAL A 41 1.04 2.62 -11.29
CA VAL A 41 1.50 3.55 -10.26
C VAL A 41 2.68 2.95 -9.50
N MET A 42 3.66 3.80 -9.19
CA MET A 42 4.80 3.44 -8.37
C MET A 42 4.56 3.83 -6.90
N ILE A 43 4.71 2.87 -6.00
CA ILE A 43 4.47 3.02 -4.57
C ILE A 43 5.78 2.89 -3.83
N THR A 44 6.19 4.02 -3.24
CA THR A 44 7.35 4.09 -2.34
C THR A 44 6.93 4.78 -1.05
N GLY A 45 7.23 4.14 0.09
CA GLY A 45 6.88 4.69 1.40
C GLY A 45 6.95 3.70 2.55
N ARG A 46 6.75 4.22 3.77
CA ARG A 46 6.63 3.42 5.00
C ARG A 46 5.17 3.31 5.44
N PHE A 47 4.78 2.11 5.87
CA PHE A 47 3.40 1.78 6.22
C PHE A 47 3.30 0.99 7.53
N ASP A 48 2.28 1.33 8.31
CA ASP A 48 1.80 0.52 9.42
C ASP A 48 0.51 -0.20 9.00
N TYR A 49 0.43 -1.49 9.31
CA TYR A 49 -0.72 -2.34 9.06
C TYR A 49 -1.38 -2.74 10.38
N ASP A 50 -2.69 -2.52 10.48
CA ASP A 50 -3.48 -2.92 11.65
C ASP A 50 -3.88 -4.41 11.62
N GLU A 51 -4.68 -4.82 12.61
CA GLU A 51 -5.21 -6.20 12.74
C GLU A 51 -6.15 -6.60 11.59
N SER A 52 -6.67 -5.64 10.84
CA SER A 52 -7.50 -5.85 9.65
C SER A 52 -6.68 -5.81 8.34
N GLY A 53 -5.36 -5.64 8.44
CA GLY A 53 -4.46 -5.46 7.31
C GLY A 53 -4.69 -4.13 6.56
N GLN A 54 -5.30 -3.13 7.21
CA GLN A 54 -5.48 -1.81 6.63
C GLN A 54 -4.15 -1.03 6.74
N PRO A 55 -3.65 -0.48 5.62
CA PRO A 55 -2.42 0.30 5.60
C PRO A 55 -2.68 1.72 6.10
N SER A 56 -1.69 2.29 6.78
CA SER A 56 -1.59 3.71 7.08
C SER A 56 -0.19 4.21 6.73
N LYS A 57 -0.11 5.23 5.87
CA LYS A 57 1.17 5.81 5.47
C LYS A 57 1.72 6.66 6.60
N ILE A 58 2.93 6.36 7.06
CA ILE A 58 3.61 7.16 8.08
C ILE A 58 4.54 8.17 7.40
N LYS A 59 4.48 9.43 7.87
CA LYS A 59 5.42 10.47 7.42
C LYS A 59 6.78 10.23 8.08
N GLN A 60 7.84 10.33 7.29
CA GLN A 60 9.22 10.43 7.80
C GLN A 60 9.41 11.74 8.55
#